data_AF-A0A3D2MDP1-F1
#
_entry.id   AF-A0A3D2MDP1-F1
#
_cell.length_a   1.000
_cell.length_b   1.000
_cell.length_c   1.000
_cell.angle_alpha   90.00
_cell.angle_beta   90.00
_cell.angle_gamma   90.00
#
_symmetry.space_group_name_H-M   'P 1'
#
loop_
_entity.id
_entity.type
_entity.pdbx_description
1 polymer ?
#
loop_
_entity_poly.entity_id
_entity_poly.type
_entity_poly.pdbx_seq_one_letter_code
_entity_poly.pdbx_strand_id
1 'polypeptide(L)'
;MEETFLDSKANDMFSKFNNSDLKYLLNEIEKYYLEYRTNLGLPKNITFGVEIEYEKVSKRTADKFITENYKNWISEKDDSLIIGGEIISPVMKDKKKYWKELREVCEFLSKRKADTLHNAGGHIHVGACTLGDDLDSWKNFIKLYTVYEHILSRFFYGDKFTARKHILEFAEPVAPILYNRIDACNSSSTIHSLKWKFPVMAKCQALNFCNVDFYKPTCNNKKNTIEFREPNASSNHVIWQNNINTCTKMLNSSRNLDTDFLDYKLSNGNFTYDKMKYSEVNIEEALEFVDLVFDNDLDKVYFLRQYIKNYEENFKTNKAVMAKRFVK
;
A
#
# COMPACT_ATOMS: atom_id res chain seq x y z
N MET A 1 11.11 35.63 5.80
CA MET A 1 11.25 34.46 4.90
C MET A 1 10.43 33.37 5.54
N GLU A 2 9.35 32.94 4.92
CA GLU A 2 8.63 31.77 5.41
C GLU A 2 9.59 30.59 5.31
N GLU A 3 10.00 30.03 6.46
CA GLU A 3 10.70 28.76 6.49
C GLU A 3 9.80 27.73 5.80
N THR A 4 10.28 27.18 4.70
CA THR A 4 9.59 26.08 4.03
C THR A 4 9.63 24.88 4.95
N PHE A 5 8.48 24.50 5.51
CA PHE A 5 8.29 23.32 6.38
C PHE A 5 8.96 22.05 5.82
N LEU A 6 9.01 21.91 4.50
CA LEU A 6 9.45 20.70 3.83
C LEU A 6 10.41 21.03 2.68
N ASP A 7 11.65 20.55 2.76
CA ASP A 7 12.49 20.40 1.58
C ASP A 7 12.17 19.07 0.90
N SER A 8 11.40 19.14 -0.19
CA SER A 8 10.95 17.95 -0.94
C SER A 8 12.07 17.07 -1.50
N LYS A 9 13.33 17.52 -1.48
CA LYS A 9 14.50 16.77 -1.98
C LYS A 9 15.43 16.30 -0.88
N ALA A 10 15.27 16.80 0.35
CA ALA A 10 15.99 16.29 1.50
C ALA A 10 15.53 14.86 1.80
N ASN A 11 16.36 14.10 2.52
CA ASN A 11 16.07 12.75 2.96
C ASN A 11 16.56 12.59 4.40
N ASP A 12 15.96 13.37 5.29
CA ASP A 12 16.33 13.45 6.68
C ASP A 12 15.87 12.19 7.42
N MET A 13 16.68 11.70 8.37
CA MET A 13 16.33 10.53 9.18
C MET A 13 15.36 10.95 10.29
N PHE A 14 14.06 10.93 10.00
CA PHE A 14 13.02 11.38 10.92
C PHE A 14 13.01 10.59 12.24
N SER A 15 13.38 9.30 12.19
CA SER A 15 13.54 8.45 13.38
C SER A 15 14.66 8.90 14.32
N LYS A 16 15.55 9.81 13.87
CA LYS A 16 16.69 10.34 14.63
C LYS A 16 16.48 11.78 15.11
N PHE A 17 15.31 12.35 14.86
CA PHE A 17 14.98 13.69 15.35
C PHE A 17 14.94 13.71 16.87
N ASN A 18 15.42 14.81 17.45
CA ASN A 18 15.23 15.04 18.89
C ASN A 18 13.76 15.38 19.18
N ASN A 19 13.40 15.46 20.47
CA ASN A 19 12.02 15.68 20.89
C ASN A 19 11.40 16.99 20.37
N SER A 20 12.18 18.08 20.27
CA SER A 20 11.65 19.35 19.77
C SER A 20 11.37 19.30 18.27
N ASP A 21 12.30 18.74 17.50
CA ASP A 21 12.19 18.65 16.05
C ASP A 21 11.08 17.66 15.66
N LEU A 22 10.97 16.54 16.37
CA LEU A 22 9.89 15.59 16.18
C LEU A 22 8.52 16.21 16.48
N LYS A 23 8.39 16.95 17.59
CA LYS A 23 7.13 17.64 17.92
C LYS A 23 6.76 18.66 16.85
N TYR A 24 7.75 19.40 16.33
CA TYR A 24 7.54 20.34 15.24
C TYR A 24 7.08 19.61 13.96
N LEU A 25 7.81 18.58 13.52
CA LEU A 25 7.49 17.75 12.35
C LEU A 25 6.05 17.23 12.42
N LEU A 26 5.67 16.62 13.54
CA LEU A 26 4.34 16.02 13.72
C LEU A 26 3.20 17.07 13.66
N ASN A 27 3.40 18.23 14.28
CA ASN A 27 2.44 19.34 14.25
C ASN A 27 2.25 19.91 12.83
N GLU A 28 3.30 19.94 12.03
CA GLU A 28 3.21 20.38 10.64
C GLU A 28 2.62 19.30 9.72
N ILE A 29 2.97 18.03 9.93
CA ILE A 29 2.31 16.90 9.26
C ILE A 29 0.80 16.96 9.50
N GLU A 30 0.32 17.21 10.71
CA GLU A 30 -1.12 17.27 10.99
C GLU A 30 -1.87 18.31 10.13
N LYS A 31 -1.21 19.43 9.80
CA LYS A 31 -1.79 20.51 8.98
C LYS A 31 -1.60 20.29 7.49
N TYR A 32 -0.75 19.35 7.10
CA TYR A 32 -0.39 19.12 5.71
C TYR A 32 -1.55 18.49 4.94
N TYR A 33 -1.84 19.02 3.74
CA TYR A 33 -2.82 18.46 2.83
C TYR A 33 -2.11 17.77 1.65
N LEU A 34 -2.41 16.50 1.47
CA LEU A 34 -1.88 15.72 0.35
C LEU A 34 -2.46 16.19 -0.97
N GLU A 35 -1.61 16.23 -1.99
CA GLU A 35 -1.97 16.63 -3.34
C GLU A 35 -1.77 15.50 -4.33
N TYR A 36 -2.54 15.54 -5.42
CA TYR A 36 -2.29 14.62 -6.52
C TYR A 36 -1.12 15.09 -7.36
N ARG A 37 -0.11 14.23 -7.49
CA ARG A 37 1.13 14.53 -8.20
C ARG A 37 1.05 14.07 -9.65
N THR A 38 1.77 14.77 -10.52
CA THR A 38 1.84 14.41 -11.95
C THR A 38 2.81 13.27 -12.24
N ASN A 39 3.71 12.99 -11.29
CA ASN A 39 4.66 11.88 -11.28
C ASN A 39 5.08 11.56 -9.83
N LEU A 40 5.62 10.35 -9.63
CA LEU A 40 6.15 9.85 -8.36
C LEU A 40 7.67 9.67 -8.36
N GLY A 41 8.33 9.85 -9.51
CA GLY A 41 9.76 9.61 -9.67
C GLY A 41 10.11 8.11 -9.67
N LEU A 42 9.19 7.22 -10.06
CA LEU A 42 9.47 5.78 -10.07
C LEU A 42 10.42 5.38 -11.21
N PRO A 43 11.35 4.44 -10.98
CA PRO A 43 12.17 3.85 -12.04
C PRO A 43 11.33 3.32 -13.21
N LYS A 44 11.84 3.49 -14.46
CA LYS A 44 11.12 3.19 -15.71
C LYS A 44 10.66 1.73 -15.87
N ASN A 45 11.34 0.81 -15.19
CA ASN A 45 11.04 -0.62 -15.19
C ASN A 45 9.90 -0.98 -14.23
N ILE A 46 9.62 -0.16 -13.21
CA ILE A 46 8.52 -0.41 -12.27
C ILE A 46 7.19 -0.27 -13.00
N THR A 47 6.35 -1.27 -12.79
CA THR A 47 4.98 -1.33 -13.26
C THR A 47 4.05 -1.58 -12.10
N PHE A 48 2.85 -1.02 -12.20
CA PHE A 48 1.81 -1.21 -11.20
C PHE A 48 0.44 -1.28 -11.85
N GLY A 49 -0.53 -1.81 -11.12
CA GLY A 49 -1.94 -1.82 -11.47
C GLY A 49 -2.78 -1.71 -10.21
N VAL A 50 -4.04 -1.32 -10.36
CA VAL A 50 -5.04 -1.26 -9.30
C VAL A 50 -6.32 -1.97 -9.69
N GLU A 51 -7.00 -2.50 -8.68
CA GLU A 51 -8.36 -2.99 -8.75
C GLU A 51 -9.17 -2.22 -7.70
N ILE A 52 -10.22 -1.51 -8.14
CA ILE A 52 -11.01 -0.60 -7.31
C ILE A 52 -12.42 -1.18 -7.17
N GLU A 53 -12.68 -1.82 -6.04
CA GLU A 53 -14.04 -2.25 -5.70
C GLU A 53 -14.90 -1.03 -5.33
N TYR A 54 -16.21 -1.12 -5.61
CA TYR A 54 -17.17 -0.09 -5.24
C TYR A 54 -18.57 -0.67 -5.05
N GLU A 55 -19.34 -0.08 -4.15
CA GLU A 55 -20.75 -0.39 -3.97
C GLU A 55 -21.66 0.80 -4.30
N LYS A 56 -22.97 0.55 -4.42
CA LYS A 56 -24.04 1.56 -4.66
C LYS A 56 -23.94 2.35 -5.97
N VAL A 57 -23.05 1.95 -6.88
CA VAL A 57 -23.07 2.37 -8.28
C VAL A 57 -23.47 1.16 -9.12
N SER A 58 -24.41 1.38 -10.04
CA SER A 58 -24.82 0.34 -10.99
C SER A 58 -23.63 -0.12 -11.85
N LYS A 59 -23.37 -1.43 -11.88
CA LYS A 59 -22.32 -2.03 -12.73
C LYS A 59 -22.46 -1.58 -14.19
N ARG A 60 -23.67 -1.60 -14.75
CA ARG A 60 -23.94 -1.14 -16.13
C ARG A 60 -23.46 0.30 -16.36
N THR A 61 -23.57 1.15 -15.34
CA THR A 61 -23.13 2.56 -15.43
C THR A 61 -21.60 2.64 -15.45
N ALA A 62 -20.91 1.87 -14.61
CA ALA A 62 -19.46 1.78 -14.61
C ALA A 62 -18.93 1.15 -15.92
N ASP A 63 -19.52 0.04 -16.36
CA ASP A 63 -19.19 -0.64 -17.63
C ASP A 63 -19.26 0.34 -18.81
N LYS A 64 -20.35 1.10 -18.89
CA LYS A 64 -20.55 2.12 -19.92
C LYS A 64 -19.45 3.18 -19.87
N PHE A 65 -19.20 3.75 -18.69
CA PHE A 65 -18.15 4.76 -18.51
C PHE A 65 -16.77 4.24 -18.92
N ILE A 66 -16.38 3.05 -18.45
CA ILE A 66 -15.08 2.44 -18.76
C ILE A 66 -14.96 2.14 -20.25
N THR A 67 -15.97 1.51 -20.86
CA THR A 67 -15.94 1.14 -22.29
C THR A 67 -15.87 2.37 -23.20
N GLU A 68 -16.58 3.44 -22.85
CA GLU A 68 -16.62 4.66 -23.66
C GLU A 68 -15.34 5.51 -23.54
N ASN A 69 -14.64 5.47 -22.39
CA ASN A 69 -13.53 6.38 -22.11
C ASN A 69 -12.15 5.71 -22.07
N TYR A 70 -12.05 4.42 -21.70
CA TYR A 70 -10.78 3.77 -21.39
C TYR A 70 -10.70 2.31 -21.89
N LYS A 71 -10.34 2.13 -23.16
CA LYS A 71 -10.28 0.82 -23.86
C LYS A 71 -9.50 -0.29 -23.13
N ASN A 72 -8.51 0.05 -22.30
CA ASN A 72 -7.65 -0.94 -21.62
C ASN A 72 -7.98 -1.14 -20.14
N TRP A 73 -8.95 -0.41 -19.62
CA TRP A 73 -9.51 -0.64 -18.29
C TRP A 73 -10.65 -1.65 -18.42
N ILE A 74 -10.90 -2.41 -17.35
CA ILE A 74 -11.93 -3.45 -17.32
C ILE A 74 -12.87 -3.14 -16.16
N SER A 75 -14.15 -3.47 -16.32
CA SER A 75 -15.17 -3.38 -15.28
C SER A 75 -15.78 -4.76 -15.09
N GLU A 76 -15.44 -5.41 -13.98
CA GLU A 76 -15.83 -6.78 -13.66
C GLU A 76 -16.88 -6.84 -12.55
N LYS A 77 -17.48 -8.01 -12.38
CA LYS A 77 -18.36 -8.31 -11.25
C LYS A 77 -17.50 -8.77 -10.10
N ASP A 78 -17.79 -8.29 -8.90
CA ASP A 78 -17.23 -8.83 -7.67
C ASP A 78 -18.37 -9.49 -6.88
N ASP A 79 -18.24 -10.79 -6.64
CA ASP A 79 -19.26 -11.60 -5.94
C ASP A 79 -19.23 -11.38 -4.42
N SER A 80 -18.17 -10.75 -3.87
CA SER A 80 -18.07 -10.41 -2.45
C SER A 80 -18.85 -9.14 -2.08
N LEU A 81 -19.32 -8.37 -3.06
CA LEU A 81 -20.05 -7.12 -2.88
C LEU A 81 -21.56 -7.30 -2.99
N ILE A 82 -22.34 -6.47 -2.28
CA ILE A 82 -23.81 -6.59 -2.25
C ILE A 82 -24.43 -6.07 -3.54
N ILE A 83 -24.07 -4.83 -3.94
CA ILE A 83 -24.47 -4.19 -5.20
C ILE A 83 -23.31 -3.30 -5.65
N GLY A 84 -22.55 -3.75 -6.64
CA GLY A 84 -21.30 -3.10 -7.00
C GLY A 84 -20.54 -3.80 -8.13
N GLY A 85 -19.26 -3.52 -8.20
CA GLY A 85 -18.32 -4.18 -9.10
C GLY A 85 -16.90 -3.76 -8.80
N GLU A 86 -16.00 -4.12 -9.70
CA GLU A 86 -14.58 -3.82 -9.60
C GLU A 86 -14.09 -3.17 -10.90
N ILE A 87 -13.36 -2.05 -10.81
CA ILE A 87 -12.71 -1.41 -11.94
C ILE A 87 -11.22 -1.75 -11.91
N ILE A 88 -10.73 -2.42 -12.95
CA ILE A 88 -9.37 -2.93 -13.06
C ILE A 88 -8.59 -2.09 -14.08
N SER A 89 -7.45 -1.57 -13.65
CA SER A 89 -6.57 -0.79 -14.51
C SER A 89 -5.75 -1.66 -15.47
N PRO A 90 -5.24 -1.11 -16.60
CA PRO A 90 -4.17 -1.76 -17.36
C PRO A 90 -2.88 -1.81 -16.54
N VAL A 91 -1.86 -2.49 -17.06
CA VAL A 91 -0.50 -2.31 -16.52
C VAL A 91 -0.04 -0.87 -16.76
N MET A 92 0.15 -0.14 -15.66
CA MET A 92 0.54 1.25 -15.63
C MET A 92 2.03 1.41 -15.32
N LYS A 93 2.53 2.62 -15.58
CA LYS A 93 3.86 3.12 -15.21
C LYS A 93 3.69 4.54 -14.70
N ASP A 94 4.74 5.10 -14.10
CA ASP A 94 4.75 6.50 -13.66
C ASP A 94 4.75 7.46 -14.86
N LYS A 95 3.57 7.69 -15.42
CA LYS A 95 3.33 8.53 -16.60
C LYS A 95 2.05 9.32 -16.40
N LYS A 96 2.09 10.60 -16.77
CA LYS A 96 0.95 11.55 -16.70
C LYS A 96 -0.36 10.99 -17.26
N LYS A 97 -0.30 10.20 -18.35
CA LYS A 97 -1.49 9.55 -18.93
C LYS A 97 -2.19 8.64 -17.92
N TYR A 98 -1.48 7.72 -17.27
CA TYR A 98 -2.07 6.76 -16.34
C TYR A 98 -2.59 7.43 -15.08
N TRP A 99 -1.88 8.46 -14.58
CA TRP A 99 -2.37 9.28 -13.47
C TRP A 99 -3.66 10.04 -13.82
N LYS A 100 -3.74 10.58 -15.05
CA LYS A 100 -4.98 11.20 -15.53
C LYS A 100 -6.14 10.20 -15.56
N GLU A 101 -5.94 9.01 -16.12
CA GLU A 101 -6.97 7.97 -16.20
C GLU A 101 -7.44 7.53 -14.80
N LEU A 102 -6.50 7.24 -13.88
CA LEU A 102 -6.83 6.87 -12.50
C LEU A 102 -7.64 7.97 -11.80
N ARG A 103 -7.24 9.23 -11.95
CA ARG A 103 -7.97 10.37 -11.40
C ARG A 103 -9.41 10.43 -11.93
N GLU A 104 -9.59 10.30 -13.23
CA GLU A 104 -10.92 10.40 -13.86
C GLU A 104 -11.83 9.23 -13.44
N VAL A 105 -11.29 8.02 -13.26
CA VAL A 105 -12.01 6.87 -12.69
C VAL A 105 -12.46 7.12 -11.26
N CYS A 106 -11.55 7.59 -10.39
CA CYS A 106 -11.90 7.94 -9.01
C CYS A 106 -12.94 9.07 -8.95
N GLU A 107 -12.80 10.11 -9.77
CA GLU A 107 -13.77 11.21 -9.87
C GLU A 107 -15.15 10.72 -10.34
N PHE A 108 -15.21 9.76 -11.26
CA PHE A 108 -16.46 9.15 -11.69
C PHE A 108 -17.18 8.46 -10.53
N LEU A 109 -16.46 7.67 -9.73
CA LEU A 109 -17.01 7.00 -8.54
C LEU A 109 -17.45 8.01 -7.48
N SER A 110 -16.62 9.03 -7.24
CA SER A 110 -16.89 10.10 -6.26
C SER A 110 -18.14 10.90 -6.63
N LYS A 111 -18.28 11.34 -7.89
CA LYS A 111 -19.45 12.08 -8.40
C LYS A 111 -20.75 11.28 -8.28
N ARG A 112 -20.67 9.95 -8.27
CA ARG A 112 -21.80 9.03 -8.11
C ARG A 112 -22.03 8.58 -6.67
N LYS A 113 -21.24 9.09 -5.72
CA LYS A 113 -21.31 8.73 -4.31
C LYS A 113 -21.20 7.22 -4.11
N ALA A 114 -20.27 6.59 -4.84
CA ALA A 114 -19.94 5.19 -4.65
C ALA A 114 -19.60 4.93 -3.18
N ASP A 115 -20.11 3.83 -2.65
CA ASP A 115 -19.79 3.39 -1.30
C ASP A 115 -18.48 2.61 -1.34
N THR A 116 -17.45 3.25 -0.80
CA THR A 116 -16.12 2.67 -0.62
C THR A 116 -15.79 2.52 0.87
N LEU A 117 -16.79 2.61 1.75
CA LEU A 117 -16.58 2.70 3.20
C LEU A 117 -16.72 1.33 3.89
N HIS A 118 -17.63 0.50 3.42
CA HIS A 118 -18.05 -0.70 4.16
C HIS A 118 -17.31 -1.98 3.75
N ASN A 119 -17.58 -2.49 2.54
CA ASN A 119 -17.09 -3.80 2.09
C ASN A 119 -15.95 -3.70 1.08
N ALA A 120 -15.98 -2.64 0.24
CA ALA A 120 -15.11 -2.48 -0.91
C ALA A 120 -13.61 -2.42 -0.53
N GLY A 121 -12.85 -3.37 -1.07
CA GLY A 121 -11.41 -3.46 -1.03
C GLY A 121 -10.72 -2.72 -2.18
N GLY A 122 -9.42 -2.52 -2.01
CA GLY A 122 -8.56 -2.03 -3.04
C GLY A 122 -7.38 -2.96 -3.20
N HIS A 123 -7.07 -3.34 -4.44
CA HIS A 123 -5.90 -4.16 -4.72
C HIS A 123 -4.84 -3.34 -5.44
N ILE A 124 -3.58 -3.52 -5.06
CA ILE A 124 -2.43 -2.91 -5.72
C ILE A 124 -1.51 -4.02 -6.18
N HIS A 125 -1.29 -4.07 -7.47
CA HIS A 125 -0.38 -5.02 -8.10
C HIS A 125 0.91 -4.29 -8.43
N VAL A 126 2.04 -4.77 -7.93
CA VAL A 126 3.37 -4.28 -8.31
C VAL A 126 4.12 -5.36 -9.06
N GLY A 127 4.69 -5.03 -10.21
CA GLY A 127 5.42 -6.00 -11.04
C GLY A 127 6.58 -6.61 -10.28
N ALA A 128 6.69 -7.95 -10.28
CA ALA A 128 7.76 -8.69 -9.59
C ALA A 128 9.16 -8.30 -10.07
N CYS A 129 9.26 -7.78 -11.30
CA CYS A 129 10.49 -7.21 -11.86
C CYS A 129 11.08 -6.04 -11.04
N THR A 130 10.30 -5.46 -10.11
CA THR A 130 10.78 -4.45 -9.15
C THR A 130 11.81 -5.05 -8.19
N LEU A 131 11.63 -6.29 -7.73
CA LEU A 131 12.64 -7.04 -6.97
C LEU A 131 13.66 -7.69 -7.92
N GLY A 132 13.19 -8.21 -9.06
CA GLY A 132 14.05 -8.76 -10.10
C GLY A 132 14.63 -10.12 -9.73
N ASP A 133 15.84 -10.42 -10.22
CA ASP A 133 16.56 -11.68 -10.04
C ASP A 133 17.53 -11.69 -8.84
N ASP A 134 17.53 -10.62 -8.05
CA ASP A 134 18.30 -10.56 -6.81
C ASP A 134 17.54 -11.23 -5.66
N LEU A 135 18.04 -12.38 -5.20
CA LEU A 135 17.45 -13.16 -4.12
C LEU A 135 17.39 -12.39 -2.80
N ASP A 136 18.38 -11.54 -2.51
CA ASP A 136 18.43 -10.83 -1.24
C ASP A 136 17.38 -9.72 -1.20
N SER A 137 17.10 -9.05 -2.32
CA SER A 137 15.93 -8.16 -2.45
C SER A 137 14.62 -8.84 -2.05
N TRP A 138 14.40 -10.10 -2.44
CA TRP A 138 13.20 -10.84 -2.04
C TRP A 138 13.17 -11.16 -0.54
N LYS A 139 14.31 -11.57 0.03
CA LYS A 139 14.43 -11.85 1.47
C LYS A 139 14.23 -10.58 2.30
N ASN A 140 14.86 -9.49 1.90
CA ASN A 140 14.73 -8.18 2.55
C ASN A 140 13.30 -7.66 2.48
N PHE A 141 12.63 -7.80 1.33
CA PHE A 141 11.23 -7.42 1.19
C PHE A 141 10.32 -8.16 2.17
N ILE A 142 10.44 -9.49 2.27
CA ILE A 142 9.58 -10.26 3.18
C ILE A 142 9.89 -9.96 4.64
N LYS A 143 11.14 -9.68 5.00
CA LYS A 143 11.52 -9.27 6.36
C LYS A 143 10.90 -7.91 6.68
N LEU A 144 11.08 -6.92 5.80
CA LEU A 144 10.53 -5.58 5.95
C LEU A 144 9.01 -5.60 6.09
N TYR A 145 8.31 -6.28 5.17
CA TYR A 145 6.86 -6.39 5.23
C TYR A 145 6.39 -7.10 6.51
N THR A 146 7.05 -8.19 6.92
CA THR A 146 6.70 -8.90 8.17
C THR A 146 6.84 -7.99 9.39
N VAL A 147 7.92 -7.19 9.46
CA VAL A 147 8.16 -6.27 10.58
C VAL A 147 7.07 -5.21 10.66
N TYR A 148 6.69 -4.60 9.53
CA TYR A 148 5.84 -3.41 9.49
C TYR A 148 4.43 -3.64 8.96
N GLU A 149 3.94 -4.89 8.84
CA GLU A 149 2.59 -5.15 8.31
C GLU A 149 1.52 -4.35 9.05
N HIS A 150 1.57 -4.28 10.38
CA HIS A 150 0.62 -3.49 11.16
C HIS A 150 0.66 -1.98 10.88
N ILE A 151 1.85 -1.41 10.59
CA ILE A 151 1.99 -0.01 10.17
C ILE A 151 1.36 0.19 8.80
N LEU A 152 1.62 -0.74 7.87
CA LEU A 152 1.06 -0.76 6.53
C LEU A 152 -0.46 -0.90 6.54
N SER A 153 -1.03 -1.82 7.32
CA SER A 153 -2.47 -2.02 7.41
C SER A 153 -3.19 -0.73 7.82
N ARG A 154 -2.72 -0.05 8.88
CA ARG A 154 -3.32 1.23 9.30
C ARG A 154 -3.19 2.30 8.21
N PHE A 155 -2.04 2.39 7.54
CA PHE A 155 -1.85 3.30 6.40
C PHE A 155 -2.84 2.99 5.26
N PHE A 156 -3.02 1.71 4.94
CA PHE A 156 -3.86 1.21 3.84
C PHE A 156 -5.37 1.31 4.09
N TYR A 157 -5.81 1.53 5.33
CA TYR A 157 -7.19 1.98 5.55
C TYR A 157 -7.47 3.34 4.88
N GLY A 158 -6.42 4.06 4.45
CA GLY A 158 -6.51 5.20 3.56
C GLY A 158 -7.20 6.39 4.22
N ASP A 159 -8.25 6.88 3.60
CA ASP A 159 -9.13 7.94 4.11
C ASP A 159 -10.19 7.42 5.12
N LYS A 160 -10.00 6.23 5.70
CA LYS A 160 -10.82 5.66 6.78
C LYS A 160 -9.98 5.38 8.03
N PHE A 161 -10.61 5.38 9.20
CA PHE A 161 -9.92 5.03 10.45
C PHE A 161 -9.77 3.54 10.68
N THR A 162 -10.65 2.73 10.10
CA THR A 162 -10.73 1.30 10.34
C THR A 162 -10.59 0.53 9.03
N ALA A 163 -10.20 -0.73 9.14
CA ALA A 163 -10.36 -1.69 8.07
C ALA A 163 -11.81 -1.80 7.59
N ARG A 164 -11.99 -2.20 6.32
CA ARG A 164 -13.26 -2.68 5.79
C ARG A 164 -13.77 -3.90 6.56
N LYS A 165 -15.08 -4.11 6.55
CA LYS A 165 -15.78 -5.07 7.43
C LYS A 165 -15.24 -6.51 7.35
N HIS A 166 -14.90 -6.96 6.15
CA HIS A 166 -14.48 -8.34 5.87
C HIS A 166 -12.98 -8.45 5.57
N ILE A 167 -12.15 -7.55 6.10
CA ILE A 167 -10.70 -7.56 5.81
C ILE A 167 -10.04 -8.89 6.18
N LEU A 168 -10.41 -9.52 7.29
CA LEU A 168 -9.80 -10.79 7.71
C LEU A 168 -10.22 -11.98 6.84
N GLU A 169 -11.32 -11.84 6.09
CA GLU A 169 -11.82 -12.89 5.20
C GLU A 169 -11.22 -12.78 3.80
N PHE A 170 -10.84 -11.58 3.36
CA PHE A 170 -10.41 -11.29 1.98
C PHE A 170 -9.00 -10.71 1.85
N ALA A 171 -8.36 -10.37 2.97
CA ALA A 171 -7.02 -9.81 3.08
C ALA A 171 -6.42 -10.10 4.47
N GLU A 172 -6.44 -11.36 4.90
CA GLU A 172 -5.91 -11.81 6.18
C GLU A 172 -4.43 -11.42 6.35
N PRO A 173 -4.05 -10.76 7.47
CA PRO A 173 -2.67 -10.43 7.78
C PRO A 173 -1.74 -11.64 7.70
N VAL A 174 -0.60 -11.46 7.06
CA VAL A 174 0.30 -12.55 6.68
C VAL A 174 1.61 -12.54 7.47
N ALA A 175 1.91 -11.49 8.24
CA ALA A 175 3.09 -11.42 9.10
C ALA A 175 3.23 -12.64 10.05
N PRO A 176 2.18 -13.16 10.71
CA PRO A 176 2.32 -14.37 11.53
C PRO A 176 2.80 -15.58 10.72
N ILE A 177 2.33 -15.71 9.47
CA ILE A 177 2.69 -16.82 8.60
C ILE A 177 4.11 -16.62 8.03
N LEU A 178 4.43 -15.41 7.59
CA LEU A 178 5.76 -15.09 7.06
C LEU A 178 6.83 -15.22 8.12
N TYR A 179 6.60 -14.72 9.34
CA TYR A 179 7.52 -14.83 10.46
C TYR A 179 7.94 -16.28 10.72
N ASN A 180 6.98 -17.20 10.79
CA ASN A 180 7.23 -18.64 10.95
C ASN A 180 7.99 -19.29 9.78
N ARG A 181 8.17 -18.57 8.67
CA ARG A 181 8.84 -19.05 7.45
C ARG A 181 10.10 -18.24 7.10
N ILE A 182 10.48 -17.25 7.92
CA ILE A 182 11.67 -16.40 7.69
C ILE A 182 12.93 -17.26 7.56
N ASP A 183 13.16 -18.21 8.47
CA ASP A 183 14.36 -19.07 8.45
C ASP A 183 14.41 -19.95 7.20
N ALA A 184 13.26 -20.48 6.78
CA ALA A 184 13.15 -21.21 5.54
C ALA A 184 13.46 -20.31 4.35
N CYS A 185 12.94 -19.08 4.33
CA CYS A 185 13.21 -18.08 3.29
C CYS A 185 14.69 -17.71 3.23
N ASN A 186 15.33 -17.46 4.38
CA ASN A 186 16.76 -17.15 4.50
C ASN A 186 17.63 -18.28 3.97
N SER A 187 17.25 -19.53 4.25
CA SER A 187 17.94 -20.74 3.78
C SER A 187 17.73 -21.03 2.27
N SER A 188 16.99 -20.18 1.55
CA SER A 188 16.86 -20.28 0.10
C SER A 188 18.15 -19.93 -0.60
N SER A 189 18.53 -20.74 -1.59
CA SER A 189 19.64 -20.47 -2.50
C SER A 189 19.20 -19.91 -3.85
N THR A 190 17.90 -19.94 -4.16
CA THR A 190 17.34 -19.42 -5.42
C THR A 190 15.96 -18.80 -5.21
N ILE A 191 15.59 -17.85 -6.07
CA ILE A 191 14.24 -17.25 -6.09
C ILE A 191 13.17 -18.32 -6.35
N HIS A 192 13.46 -19.29 -7.23
CA HIS A 192 12.56 -20.39 -7.48
C HIS A 192 12.14 -21.13 -6.20
N SER A 193 13.09 -21.36 -5.28
CA SER A 193 12.81 -22.05 -4.02
C SER A 193 11.91 -21.26 -3.05
N LEU A 194 11.80 -19.94 -3.22
CA LEU A 194 10.89 -19.09 -2.43
C LEU A 194 9.42 -19.38 -2.72
N LYS A 195 9.09 -19.86 -3.93
CA LYS A 195 7.71 -20.20 -4.33
C LYS A 195 7.00 -21.09 -3.31
N TRP A 196 7.72 -22.05 -2.73
CA TRP A 196 7.15 -23.02 -1.79
C TRP A 196 7.18 -22.55 -0.34
N LYS A 197 7.89 -21.45 -0.08
CA LYS A 197 8.10 -20.88 1.26
C LYS A 197 7.14 -19.72 1.48
N PHE A 198 6.77 -19.00 0.43
CA PHE A 198 5.73 -17.99 0.55
C PHE A 198 4.36 -18.64 0.74
N PRO A 199 3.44 -17.95 1.41
CA PRO A 199 2.06 -18.38 1.49
C PRO A 199 1.40 -18.10 0.13
N VAL A 200 1.56 -19.03 -0.82
CA VAL A 200 1.13 -18.84 -2.23
C VAL A 200 -0.31 -19.35 -2.46
N MET A 201 -1.07 -19.69 -1.41
CA MET A 201 -2.21 -20.61 -1.59
C MET A 201 -3.61 -20.08 -1.25
N ALA A 202 -3.77 -18.84 -0.80
CA ALA A 202 -5.10 -18.26 -0.64
C ALA A 202 -5.13 -16.85 -1.24
N LYS A 203 -6.05 -16.62 -2.19
CA LYS A 203 -6.34 -15.29 -2.74
C LYS A 203 -6.75 -14.27 -1.66
N CYS A 204 -7.04 -14.72 -0.44
CA CYS A 204 -7.57 -13.91 0.65
C CYS A 204 -6.52 -13.37 1.63
N GLN A 205 -5.25 -13.23 1.23
CA GLN A 205 -4.18 -12.74 2.11
C GLN A 205 -3.81 -11.28 1.81
N ALA A 206 -3.46 -10.54 2.85
CA ALA A 206 -3.01 -9.15 2.81
C ALA A 206 -1.92 -8.90 1.75
N LEU A 207 -0.95 -9.81 1.67
CA LEU A 207 0.09 -9.86 0.65
C LEU A 207 0.09 -11.21 -0.05
N ASN A 208 0.02 -11.20 -1.37
CA ASN A 208 -0.15 -12.40 -2.18
C ASN A 208 0.88 -12.50 -3.33
N PHE A 209 1.38 -13.72 -3.54
CA PHE A 209 2.39 -14.05 -4.56
C PHE A 209 1.90 -15.06 -5.61
N CYS A 210 0.61 -15.40 -5.68
CA CYS A 210 0.02 -16.37 -6.62
C CYS A 210 0.34 -16.07 -8.08
N ASN A 211 0.48 -14.78 -8.39
CA ASN A 211 0.74 -14.24 -9.72
C ASN A 211 2.24 -14.19 -10.07
N VAL A 212 3.14 -14.37 -9.10
CA VAL A 212 4.59 -14.27 -9.31
C VAL A 212 5.12 -15.48 -10.08
N ASP A 213 5.82 -15.19 -11.18
CA ASP A 213 6.65 -16.17 -11.88
C ASP A 213 8.05 -16.21 -11.24
N PHE A 214 8.22 -17.10 -10.26
CA PHE A 214 9.49 -17.32 -9.57
C PHE A 214 10.60 -17.90 -10.46
N TYR A 215 10.28 -18.37 -11.67
CA TYR A 215 11.29 -18.81 -12.64
C TYR A 215 11.76 -17.65 -13.54
N LYS A 216 10.92 -16.64 -13.74
CA LYS A 216 11.22 -15.45 -14.55
C LYS A 216 10.81 -14.17 -13.84
N PRO A 217 11.40 -13.85 -12.67
CA PRO A 217 10.96 -12.72 -11.85
C PRO A 217 11.18 -11.36 -12.54
N THR A 218 12.12 -11.28 -13.49
CA THR A 218 12.38 -10.07 -14.29
C THR A 218 11.39 -9.88 -15.46
N CYS A 219 10.56 -10.88 -15.77
CA CYS A 219 9.61 -10.79 -16.88
C CYS A 219 8.49 -9.80 -16.54
N ASN A 220 8.46 -8.68 -17.25
CA ASN A 220 7.45 -7.65 -17.08
C ASN A 220 6.23 -7.93 -17.99
N ASN A 221 5.47 -8.98 -17.65
CA ASN A 221 4.20 -9.29 -18.30
C ASN A 221 3.02 -8.97 -17.36
N LYS A 222 1.80 -8.90 -17.92
CA LYS A 222 0.60 -8.43 -17.22
C LYS A 222 0.21 -9.20 -15.95
N LYS A 223 0.73 -10.41 -15.75
CA LYS A 223 0.34 -11.27 -14.63
C LYS A 223 1.47 -11.50 -13.62
N ASN A 224 2.69 -11.05 -13.88
CA ASN A 224 3.82 -11.30 -12.96
C ASN A 224 3.91 -10.20 -11.89
N THR A 225 3.05 -10.27 -10.88
CA THR A 225 2.90 -9.21 -9.87
C THR A 225 2.84 -9.77 -8.45
N ILE A 226 3.32 -8.98 -7.50
CA ILE A 226 3.02 -9.10 -6.08
C ILE A 226 1.76 -8.25 -5.83
N GLU A 227 0.78 -8.83 -5.17
CA GLU A 227 -0.53 -8.21 -4.92
C GLU A 227 -0.67 -7.83 -3.44
N PHE A 228 -1.06 -6.57 -3.19
CA PHE A 228 -1.43 -6.03 -1.88
C PHE A 228 -2.96 -5.89 -1.83
N ARG A 229 -3.61 -6.54 -0.88
CA ARG A 229 -5.07 -6.60 -0.73
C ARG A 229 -5.62 -5.87 0.51
N GLU A 230 -4.72 -5.40 1.36
CA GLU A 230 -5.03 -4.61 2.55
C GLU A 230 -5.71 -3.26 2.29
N PRO A 231 -5.46 -2.55 1.17
CA PRO A 231 -6.11 -1.26 0.94
C PRO A 231 -7.63 -1.33 1.05
N ASN A 232 -8.21 -0.38 1.77
CA ASN A 232 -9.63 -0.08 1.59
C ASN A 232 -9.81 0.61 0.23
N ALA A 233 -10.94 0.35 -0.45
CA ALA A 233 -11.30 1.13 -1.62
C ALA A 233 -11.37 2.61 -1.28
N SER A 234 -11.07 3.50 -2.22
CA SER A 234 -11.35 4.93 -2.10
C SER A 234 -11.79 5.52 -3.43
N SER A 235 -12.70 6.49 -3.37
CA SER A 235 -13.01 7.35 -4.52
C SER A 235 -12.07 8.55 -4.64
N ASN A 236 -11.03 8.61 -3.79
CA ASN A 236 -10.01 9.65 -3.81
C ASN A 236 -8.71 9.15 -4.47
N HIS A 237 -8.37 9.79 -5.59
CA HIS A 237 -7.19 9.47 -6.39
C HIS A 237 -5.85 9.77 -5.68
N VAL A 238 -5.81 10.69 -4.73
CA VAL A 238 -4.62 10.98 -3.90
C VAL A 238 -4.27 9.78 -3.02
N ILE A 239 -5.27 9.14 -2.41
CA ILE A 239 -5.09 7.94 -1.58
C ILE A 239 -4.52 6.80 -2.41
N TRP A 240 -5.08 6.57 -3.60
CA TRP A 240 -4.57 5.53 -4.52
C TRP A 240 -3.12 5.79 -4.94
N GLN A 241 -2.79 7.02 -5.34
CA GLN A 241 -1.42 7.34 -5.75
C GLN A 241 -0.43 7.22 -4.58
N ASN A 242 -0.84 7.58 -3.37
CA ASN A 242 0.00 7.43 -2.18
C ASN A 242 0.23 5.95 -1.84
N ASN A 243 -0.83 5.12 -1.91
CA ASN A 243 -0.70 3.68 -1.71
C ASN A 243 0.23 3.03 -2.76
N ILE A 244 0.08 3.41 -4.04
CA ILE A 244 0.97 2.94 -5.12
C ILE A 244 2.42 3.35 -4.83
N ASN A 245 2.64 4.59 -4.38
CA ASN A 245 3.97 5.07 -4.02
C ASN A 245 4.60 4.21 -2.93
N THR A 246 3.88 3.97 -1.83
CA THR A 246 4.34 3.11 -0.73
C THR A 246 4.68 1.71 -1.20
N CYS A 247 3.77 1.01 -1.89
CA CYS A 247 4.01 -0.35 -2.37
C CYS A 247 5.23 -0.42 -3.29
N THR A 248 5.33 0.49 -4.26
CA THR A 248 6.43 0.47 -5.24
C THR A 248 7.78 0.85 -4.63
N LYS A 249 7.83 1.87 -3.76
CA LYS A 249 9.05 2.29 -3.06
C LYS A 249 9.52 1.24 -2.06
N MET A 250 8.61 0.54 -1.37
CA MET A 250 8.95 -0.55 -0.46
C MET A 250 9.64 -1.72 -1.18
N LEU A 251 9.11 -2.16 -2.32
CA LEU A 251 9.79 -3.18 -3.12
C LEU A 251 11.14 -2.67 -3.65
N ASN A 252 11.20 -1.40 -4.08
CA ASN A 252 12.43 -0.84 -4.63
C ASN A 252 13.54 -0.66 -3.56
N SER A 253 13.18 -0.25 -2.34
CA SER A 253 14.13 -0.05 -1.24
C SER A 253 14.74 -1.36 -0.75
N SER A 254 14.01 -2.47 -0.89
CA SER A 254 14.43 -3.83 -0.50
C SER A 254 15.78 -4.28 -1.10
N ARG A 255 16.22 -3.62 -2.19
CA ARG A 255 17.53 -3.81 -2.82
C ARG A 255 18.71 -3.34 -1.97
N ASN A 256 18.49 -2.43 -1.03
CA ASN A 256 19.55 -1.75 -0.27
C ASN A 256 19.20 -1.62 1.22
N LEU A 257 18.45 -2.57 1.79
CA LEU A 257 18.11 -2.55 3.22
C LEU A 257 19.22 -3.12 4.08
N ASP A 258 19.34 -2.59 5.29
CA ASP A 258 20.11 -3.19 6.37
C ASP A 258 19.41 -4.47 6.85
N THR A 259 19.91 -5.62 6.35
CA THR A 259 19.36 -6.92 6.68
C THR A 259 19.54 -7.28 8.15
N ASP A 260 20.66 -6.89 8.76
CA ASP A 260 20.97 -7.19 10.17
C ASP A 260 20.00 -6.46 11.10
N PHE A 261 19.67 -5.21 10.76
CA PHE A 261 18.64 -4.45 11.46
C PHE A 261 17.27 -5.14 11.38
N LEU A 262 16.86 -5.63 10.22
CA LEU A 262 15.59 -6.36 10.08
C LEU A 262 15.60 -7.68 10.86
N ASP A 263 16.71 -8.41 10.85
CA ASP A 263 16.88 -9.65 11.62
C ASP A 263 16.85 -9.41 13.13
N TYR A 264 17.40 -8.28 13.59
CA TYR A 264 17.23 -7.82 14.97
C TYR A 264 15.77 -7.55 15.31
N LYS A 265 15.02 -6.83 14.46
CA LYS A 265 13.59 -6.56 14.69
C LYS A 265 12.77 -7.85 14.72
N LEU A 266 13.07 -8.80 13.85
CA LEU A 266 12.40 -10.11 13.82
C LEU A 266 12.69 -10.93 15.08
N SER A 267 13.93 -10.92 15.57
CA SER A 267 14.32 -11.68 16.76
C SER A 267 13.74 -11.12 18.06
N ASN A 268 13.37 -9.84 18.08
CA ASN A 268 12.88 -9.13 19.28
C ASN A 268 11.39 -8.71 19.16
N GLY A 269 10.73 -9.07 18.07
CA GLY A 269 9.36 -8.67 17.78
C GLY A 269 8.31 -9.72 18.15
N ASN A 270 7.06 -9.29 18.27
CA ASN A 270 5.90 -10.18 18.28
C ASN A 270 5.03 -9.94 17.04
N PHE A 271 4.89 -10.99 16.22
CA PHE A 271 4.20 -10.98 14.93
C PHE A 271 2.87 -11.74 14.95
N THR A 272 2.26 -11.96 16.11
CA THR A 272 0.87 -12.40 16.19
C THR A 272 -0.07 -11.29 15.72
N TYR A 273 -1.15 -11.66 15.04
CA TYR A 273 -2.19 -10.69 14.70
C TYR A 273 -2.91 -10.21 15.96
N ASP A 274 -2.98 -8.89 16.11
CA ASP A 274 -3.74 -8.22 17.16
C ASP A 274 -4.47 -7.02 16.55
N LYS A 275 -5.81 -6.99 16.70
CA LYS A 275 -6.64 -5.96 16.07
C LYS A 275 -6.31 -4.55 16.58
N MET A 276 -5.90 -4.42 17.85
CA MET A 276 -5.52 -3.12 18.42
C MET A 276 -4.22 -2.64 17.80
N LYS A 277 -3.17 -3.46 17.78
CA LYS A 277 -1.89 -3.15 17.14
C LYS A 277 -2.04 -2.70 15.68
N TYR A 278 -2.97 -3.29 14.93
CA TYR A 278 -3.23 -2.98 13.51
C TYR A 278 -4.10 -1.73 13.30
N SER A 279 -4.58 -1.09 14.37
CA SER A 279 -5.30 0.18 14.27
C SER A 279 -4.76 1.27 15.20
N GLU A 280 -3.74 1.03 16.03
CA GLU A 280 -3.08 2.05 16.88
C GLU A 280 -2.07 2.87 16.08
N VAL A 281 -1.81 4.09 16.55
CA VAL A 281 -0.71 4.91 16.01
C VAL A 281 0.57 4.58 16.76
N ASN A 282 1.50 3.92 16.09
CA ASN A 282 2.87 3.71 16.56
C ASN A 282 3.80 4.65 15.77
N ILE A 283 4.07 5.83 16.35
CA ILE A 283 4.91 6.85 15.70
C ILE A 283 6.35 6.38 15.54
N GLU A 284 6.91 5.69 16.52
CA GLU A 284 8.30 5.24 16.49
C GLU A 284 8.56 4.32 15.29
N GLU A 285 7.75 3.26 15.15
CA GLU A 285 7.89 2.31 14.04
C GLU A 285 7.46 2.91 12.70
N ALA A 286 6.54 3.88 12.68
CA ALA A 286 6.20 4.59 11.45
C ALA A 286 7.35 5.47 10.96
N LEU A 287 8.06 6.17 11.84
CA LEU A 287 9.25 6.97 11.48
C LEU A 287 10.39 6.08 10.99
N GLU A 288 10.59 4.94 11.66
CA GLU A 288 11.55 3.91 11.26
C GLU A 288 11.23 3.36 9.86
N PHE A 289 9.96 3.02 9.60
CA PHE A 289 9.50 2.54 8.30
C PHE A 289 9.77 3.55 7.18
N VAL A 290 9.41 4.84 7.37
CA VAL A 290 9.57 5.83 6.30
C VAL A 290 11.03 6.13 5.99
N ASP A 291 11.92 6.02 6.97
CA ASP A 291 13.37 6.16 6.78
C ASP A 291 13.98 4.97 6.02
N LEU A 292 13.41 3.77 6.16
CA LEU A 292 13.85 2.58 5.41
C LEU A 292 13.32 2.54 3.97
N VAL A 293 12.15 3.14 3.72
CA VAL A 293 11.42 2.95 2.46
C VAL A 293 11.57 4.12 1.49
N PHE A 294 11.59 5.35 1.98
CA PHE A 294 11.56 6.54 1.14
C PHE A 294 12.92 7.22 1.06
N ASP A 295 13.21 7.77 -0.12
CA ASP A 295 14.46 8.46 -0.48
C ASP A 295 14.31 9.99 -0.46
N ASN A 296 13.17 10.49 0.00
CA ASN A 296 12.88 11.92 0.11
C ASN A 296 11.81 12.21 1.18
N ASP A 297 11.89 13.38 1.81
CA ASP A 297 11.02 13.79 2.90
C ASP A 297 9.57 14.00 2.48
N LEU A 298 9.33 14.37 1.23
CA LEU A 298 7.97 14.55 0.70
C LEU A 298 7.19 13.23 0.77
N ASP A 299 7.78 12.13 0.33
CA ASP A 299 7.14 10.82 0.41
C ASP A 299 6.96 10.35 1.86
N LYS A 300 7.93 10.64 2.75
CA LYS A 300 7.81 10.36 4.19
C LYS A 300 6.62 11.10 4.80
N VAL A 301 6.49 12.40 4.53
CA VAL A 301 5.35 13.22 4.99
C VAL A 301 4.03 12.72 4.41
N TYR A 302 4.00 12.33 3.13
CA TYR A 302 2.80 11.78 2.50
C TYR A 302 2.36 10.47 3.16
N PHE A 303 3.31 9.59 3.49
CA PHE A 303 3.04 8.37 4.23
C PHE A 303 2.50 8.68 5.63
N LEU A 304 3.26 9.46 6.41
CA LEU A 304 2.94 9.77 7.81
C LEU A 304 1.61 10.49 7.95
N ARG A 305 1.30 11.45 7.06
CA ARG A 305 0.02 12.16 7.08
C ARG A 305 -1.17 11.20 6.98
N GLN A 306 -1.10 10.28 6.02
CA GLN A 306 -2.14 9.29 5.78
C GLN A 306 -2.15 8.22 6.87
N TYR A 307 -1.02 7.85 7.46
CA TYR A 307 -0.94 6.89 8.56
C TYR A 307 -1.53 7.44 9.88
N ILE A 308 -1.15 8.67 10.26
CA ILE A 308 -1.49 9.27 11.55
C ILE A 308 -2.98 9.59 11.65
N LYS A 309 -3.58 10.17 10.59
CA LYS A 309 -5.01 10.54 10.55
C LYS A 309 -5.46 11.36 11.77
N ASN A 310 -4.70 12.38 12.13
CA ASN A 310 -4.93 13.24 13.31
C ASN A 310 -4.95 12.48 14.65
N TYR A 311 -4.20 11.37 14.75
CA TYR A 311 -4.10 10.55 15.97
C TYR A 311 -5.42 9.91 16.41
N GLU A 312 -6.44 9.90 15.56
CA GLU A 312 -7.72 9.28 15.91
C GLU A 312 -7.59 7.75 15.81
N GLU A 313 -7.94 7.11 16.92
CA GLU A 313 -7.97 5.66 17.11
C GLU A 313 -9.42 5.23 17.33
N ASN A 314 -9.85 4.13 16.71
CA ASN A 314 -11.27 3.77 16.69
C ASN A 314 -11.56 2.30 17.04
N PHE A 315 -10.95 1.81 18.14
CA PHE A 315 -11.24 0.45 18.67
C PHE A 315 -12.66 0.28 19.21
N LYS A 316 -13.32 1.39 19.55
CA LYS A 316 -14.62 1.38 20.26
C LYS A 316 -15.83 1.38 19.34
N THR A 317 -15.66 1.44 18.02
CA THR A 317 -16.78 1.46 17.10
C THR A 317 -16.65 0.34 16.06
N ASN A 318 -17.69 -0.47 15.93
CA ASN A 318 -17.80 -1.48 14.86
C ASN A 318 -18.27 -0.88 13.53
N LYS A 319 -18.22 0.45 13.38
CA LYS A 319 -18.69 1.16 12.20
C LYS A 319 -17.50 1.75 11.48
N ALA A 320 -17.46 1.57 10.17
CA ALA A 320 -16.48 2.24 9.34
C ALA A 320 -16.75 3.75 9.34
N VAL A 321 -15.70 4.55 9.58
CA VAL A 321 -15.77 6.01 9.67
C VAL A 321 -14.71 6.63 8.77
N MET A 322 -15.11 7.65 8.02
CA MET A 322 -14.21 8.46 7.21
C MET A 322 -13.31 9.31 8.12
N ALA A 323 -12.03 9.40 7.77
CA ALA A 323 -11.11 10.34 8.40
C ALA A 323 -11.48 11.79 8.07
N LYS A 324 -11.01 12.73 8.90
CA LYS A 324 -11.07 14.16 8.56
C LYS A 324 -10.33 14.39 7.24
N ARG A 325 -10.81 15.33 6.43
CA ARG A 325 -10.21 15.63 5.13
C ARG A 325 -8.76 16.10 5.29
N PHE A 326 -7.81 15.33 4.76
CA PHE A 326 -6.37 15.62 4.72
C PHE A 326 -5.79 15.63 3.29
N VAL A 327 -6.68 15.65 2.30
CA VAL A 327 -6.40 15.67 0.85
C VAL A 327 -7.02 16.94 0.28
N LYS A 328 -6.33 17.61 -0.65
CA LYS A 328 -6.83 18.86 -1.26
C LYS A 328 -8.04 18.64 -2.18
#